data_AF-A0A966Y897-F1
#
_entry.id   AF-A0A966Y897-F1
#
_cell.length_a   1.000
_cell.length_b   1.000
_cell.length_c   1.000
_cell.angle_alpha   90.00
_cell.angle_beta   90.00
_cell.angle_gamma   90.00
#
_symmetry.space_group_name_H-M   'P 1'
#
loop_
_entity.id
_entity.type
_entity.pdbx_description
1 polymer ?
#
loop_
_entity_poly.entity_id
_entity_poly.type
_entity_poly.pdbx_seq_one_letter_code
_entity_poly.pdbx_strand_id
1 'polypeptide(L)'
;MTVLETSRASARKRPLRVVFPELGDDERVTEAARVLETDGLAHPMGLSDPTPEQMAALVEGRGMKEAIAKRMLNKPLYRAAAMVAAGAADVMVAGADSPTRRVIEAASIAIGLDEGVHMPSSFFLMCFPDGPELIFADCAVNVSPNSDELLSIAMASENTAARLLGAASVAMLSFSTGASGTGESVDLVREAAEAGGYIGPIQADAALNASIAAKKGLGQGDANVLIFPDLNSGNIAYKLCQELA
;
A
#
# COMPACT_ATOMS: atom_id res chain seq x y z
N MET A 1 18.67 -11.79 -6.68
CA MET A 1 17.24 -12.10 -6.82
C MET A 1 16.51 -10.80 -6.73
N THR A 2 15.56 -10.57 -7.63
CA THR A 2 14.69 -9.37 -7.55
C THR A 2 13.77 -9.47 -6.34
N VAL A 3 13.17 -8.36 -5.93
CA VAL A 3 12.11 -8.32 -4.92
C VAL A 3 10.96 -9.25 -5.27
N LEU A 4 10.60 -9.39 -6.56
CA LEU A 4 9.52 -10.27 -7.00
C LEU A 4 9.89 -11.75 -6.86
N GLU A 5 11.13 -12.13 -7.22
CA GLU A 5 11.63 -13.50 -7.03
C GLU A 5 11.68 -13.86 -5.54
N THR A 6 12.18 -12.94 -4.72
CA THR A 6 12.25 -13.11 -3.26
C THR A 6 10.85 -13.22 -2.65
N SER A 7 9.90 -12.40 -3.11
CA SER A 7 8.50 -12.45 -2.68
C SER A 7 7.83 -13.77 -3.06
N ARG A 8 8.03 -14.26 -4.30
CA ARG A 8 7.53 -15.58 -4.73
C ARG A 8 8.15 -16.71 -3.90
N ALA A 9 9.46 -16.67 -3.65
CA ALA A 9 10.13 -17.67 -2.81
C ALA A 9 9.61 -17.66 -1.36
N SER A 10 9.33 -16.47 -0.82
CA SER A 10 8.71 -16.32 0.51
C SER A 10 7.29 -16.89 0.54
N ALA A 11 6.47 -16.56 -0.46
CA ALA A 11 5.11 -17.06 -0.59
C ALA A 11 5.06 -18.60 -0.64
N ARG A 12 5.95 -19.26 -1.41
CA ARG A 12 6.02 -20.73 -1.46
C ARG A 12 6.33 -21.40 -0.13
N LYS A 13 7.06 -20.73 0.77
CA LYS A 13 7.37 -21.28 2.10
C LYS A 13 6.15 -21.30 3.01
N ARG A 14 5.19 -20.40 2.78
CA ARG A 14 3.98 -20.25 3.59
C ARG A 14 2.83 -19.74 2.72
N PRO A 15 2.26 -20.60 1.85
CA PRO A 15 1.15 -20.20 1.00
C PRO A 15 -0.05 -19.80 1.86
N LEU A 16 -0.58 -18.61 1.60
CA LEU A 16 -1.70 -18.03 2.35
C LEU A 16 -3.03 -18.33 1.66
N ARG A 17 -4.13 -18.38 2.43
CA ARG A 17 -5.49 -18.44 1.91
C ARG A 17 -5.88 -17.06 1.39
N VAL A 18 -6.10 -16.93 0.09
CA VAL A 18 -6.41 -15.65 -0.56
C VAL A 18 -7.84 -15.69 -1.07
N VAL A 19 -8.71 -14.86 -0.51
CA VAL A 19 -10.10 -14.75 -0.99
C VAL A 19 -10.19 -13.76 -2.15
N PHE A 20 -10.83 -14.22 -3.21
CA PHE A 20 -11.14 -13.44 -4.42
C PHE A 20 -12.67 -13.36 -4.56
N PRO A 21 -13.31 -12.21 -4.28
CA PRO A 21 -14.76 -12.08 -4.39
C PRO A 21 -15.28 -12.18 -5.82
N GLU A 22 -14.39 -12.03 -6.81
CA GLU A 22 -14.67 -12.03 -8.25
C GLU A 22 -14.30 -13.40 -8.89
N LEU A 23 -13.92 -14.40 -8.09
CA LEU A 23 -13.51 -15.71 -8.59
C LEU A 23 -14.68 -16.47 -9.24
N GLY A 24 -14.49 -16.88 -10.49
CA GLY A 24 -15.52 -17.56 -11.30
C GLY A 24 -16.42 -16.59 -12.08
N ASP A 25 -16.46 -15.31 -11.71
CA ASP A 25 -17.18 -14.26 -12.43
C ASP A 25 -16.27 -13.52 -13.42
N ASP A 26 -14.98 -13.38 -13.08
CA ASP A 26 -13.95 -12.77 -13.94
C ASP A 26 -12.90 -13.81 -14.40
N GLU A 27 -12.65 -13.87 -15.72
CA GLU A 27 -11.71 -14.82 -16.33
C GLU A 27 -10.25 -14.55 -15.92
N ARG A 28 -9.86 -13.28 -15.76
CA ARG A 28 -8.51 -12.88 -15.35
C ARG A 28 -8.24 -13.34 -13.93
N VAL A 29 -9.22 -13.17 -13.03
CA VAL A 29 -9.14 -13.65 -11.64
C VAL A 29 -9.07 -15.17 -11.58
N THR A 30 -9.87 -15.84 -12.41
CA THR A 30 -9.87 -17.31 -12.48
C THR A 30 -8.53 -17.87 -12.94
N GLU A 31 -7.94 -17.28 -13.98
CA GLU A 31 -6.61 -17.68 -14.46
C GLU A 31 -5.52 -17.36 -13.44
N ALA A 32 -5.56 -16.18 -12.81
CA ALA A 32 -4.59 -15.80 -11.78
C ALA A 32 -4.65 -16.75 -10.57
N ALA A 33 -5.85 -17.13 -10.11
CA ALA A 33 -6.03 -18.12 -9.06
C ALA A 33 -5.41 -19.48 -9.46
N ARG A 34 -5.68 -19.94 -10.68
CA ARG A 34 -5.09 -21.20 -11.18
C ARG A 34 -3.56 -21.16 -11.16
N VAL A 35 -2.95 -20.06 -11.60
CA VAL A 35 -1.50 -19.87 -11.57
C VAL A 35 -0.96 -19.85 -10.14
N LEU A 36 -1.60 -19.12 -9.22
CA LEU A 36 -1.18 -19.05 -7.82
C LEU A 36 -1.18 -20.42 -7.13
N GLU A 37 -2.21 -21.23 -7.37
CA GLU A 37 -2.31 -22.59 -6.83
C GLU A 37 -1.27 -23.51 -7.48
N THR A 38 -1.14 -23.49 -8.81
CA THR A 38 -0.21 -24.35 -9.56
C THR A 38 1.25 -24.07 -9.19
N ASP A 39 1.61 -22.80 -8.99
CA ASP A 39 2.95 -22.37 -8.61
C ASP A 39 3.23 -22.54 -7.09
N GLY A 40 2.22 -22.97 -6.31
CA GLY A 40 2.29 -23.14 -4.86
C GLY A 40 2.48 -21.83 -4.09
N LEU A 41 1.99 -20.70 -4.62
CA LEU A 41 2.19 -19.36 -4.06
C LEU A 41 1.12 -18.99 -3.03
N ALA A 42 -0.10 -19.50 -3.20
CA ALA A 42 -1.24 -19.23 -2.33
C ALA A 42 -2.26 -20.36 -2.47
N HIS A 43 -3.28 -20.32 -1.62
CA HIS A 43 -4.50 -21.11 -1.68
C HIS A 43 -5.68 -20.19 -2.04
N PRO A 44 -5.97 -19.97 -3.33
CA PRO A 44 -7.08 -19.13 -3.75
C PRO A 44 -8.42 -19.74 -3.36
N MET A 45 -9.35 -18.89 -2.94
CA MET A 45 -10.70 -19.30 -2.61
C MET A 45 -11.73 -18.26 -3.05
N GLY A 46 -12.90 -18.76 -3.45
CA GLY A 46 -14.06 -17.92 -3.72
C GLY A 46 -14.80 -17.59 -2.43
N LEU A 47 -15.97 -16.98 -2.59
CA LEU A 47 -16.86 -16.68 -1.46
C LEU A 47 -17.52 -17.96 -0.94
N SER A 48 -17.60 -18.07 0.39
CA SER A 48 -18.49 -19.03 1.05
C SER A 48 -19.88 -18.43 1.25
N ASP A 49 -20.82 -19.24 1.71
CA ASP A 49 -22.02 -18.72 2.35
C ASP A 49 -21.65 -17.95 3.64
N PRO A 50 -22.47 -16.96 4.05
CA PRO A 50 -22.25 -16.23 5.30
C PRO A 50 -22.23 -17.17 6.51
N THR A 51 -21.23 -17.01 7.38
CA THR A 51 -21.08 -17.86 8.58
C THR A 51 -21.36 -17.08 9.88
N PRO A 52 -21.68 -17.77 10.99
CA PRO A 52 -21.79 -17.14 12.30
C PRO A 52 -20.52 -16.41 12.74
N GLU A 53 -19.34 -16.92 12.38
CA GLU A 53 -18.05 -16.31 12.71
C GLU A 53 -17.85 -14.99 11.96
N GLN A 54 -18.27 -14.92 10.69
CA GLN A 54 -18.28 -13.66 9.92
C GLN A 54 -19.27 -12.66 10.53
N MET A 55 -20.43 -13.12 11.00
CA MET A 55 -21.39 -12.27 11.71
C MET A 55 -20.80 -11.72 12.99
N ALA A 56 -20.20 -12.58 13.82
CA ALA A 56 -19.56 -12.19 15.08
C ALA A 56 -18.41 -11.21 14.86
N ALA A 57 -17.56 -11.43 13.84
CA ALA A 57 -16.48 -10.51 13.48
C ALA A 57 -17.01 -9.09 13.20
N LEU A 58 -18.15 -8.95 12.51
CA LEU A 58 -18.75 -7.63 12.26
C LEU A 58 -19.51 -7.07 13.47
N VAL A 59 -20.26 -7.89 14.19
CA VAL A 59 -21.09 -7.43 15.31
C VAL A 59 -20.25 -7.12 16.54
N GLU A 60 -19.47 -8.10 17.00
CA GLU A 60 -18.66 -8.00 18.22
C GLU A 60 -17.35 -7.28 17.93
N GLY A 61 -16.65 -7.68 16.86
CA GLY A 61 -15.35 -7.09 16.49
C GLY A 61 -15.45 -5.64 16.03
N ARG A 62 -16.55 -5.27 15.36
CA ARG A 62 -16.73 -3.92 14.77
C ARG A 62 -17.91 -3.14 15.35
N GLY A 63 -18.60 -3.67 16.36
CA GLY A 63 -19.72 -2.98 17.04
C GLY A 63 -20.96 -2.78 16.17
N MET A 64 -21.14 -3.58 15.11
CA MET A 64 -22.21 -3.40 14.14
C MET A 64 -23.53 -4.01 14.63
N LYS A 65 -24.68 -3.40 14.32
CA LYS A 65 -25.97 -4.04 14.55
C LYS A 65 -26.13 -5.27 13.66
N GLU A 66 -26.62 -6.38 14.21
CA GLU A 66 -26.78 -7.66 13.50
C GLU A 66 -27.53 -7.53 12.16
N ALA A 67 -28.62 -6.76 12.11
CA ALA A 67 -29.37 -6.51 10.88
C ALA A 67 -28.53 -5.84 9.77
N ILE A 68 -27.60 -4.94 10.15
CA ILE A 68 -26.69 -4.28 9.22
C ILE A 68 -25.61 -5.27 8.77
N ALA A 69 -25.02 -6.02 9.71
CA ALA A 69 -24.03 -7.04 9.42
C ALA A 69 -24.57 -8.09 8.44
N LYS A 70 -25.80 -8.58 8.67
CA LYS A 70 -26.50 -9.49 7.74
C LYS A 70 -26.64 -8.91 6.33
N ARG A 71 -27.03 -7.64 6.21
CA ARG A 71 -27.13 -6.96 4.90
C ARG A 71 -25.77 -6.81 4.22
N MET A 72 -24.72 -6.58 5.01
CA MET A 72 -23.35 -6.45 4.49
C MET A 72 -22.80 -7.78 4.01
N LEU A 73 -23.01 -8.88 4.75
CA LEU A 73 -22.61 -10.21 4.33
C LEU A 73 -23.31 -10.67 3.05
N ASN A 74 -24.44 -10.08 2.65
CA ASN A 74 -25.05 -10.34 1.35
C ASN A 74 -24.30 -9.72 0.16
N LYS A 75 -23.31 -8.86 0.40
CA LYS A 75 -22.52 -8.19 -0.65
C LYS A 75 -21.14 -8.85 -0.79
N PRO A 76 -20.71 -9.23 -2.01
CA PRO A 76 -19.45 -9.95 -2.26
C PRO A 76 -18.21 -9.37 -1.57
N LEU A 77 -17.90 -8.09 -1.80
CA LEU A 77 -16.71 -7.44 -1.23
C LEU A 77 -16.68 -7.46 0.30
N TYR A 78 -17.82 -7.17 0.93
CA TYR A 78 -17.92 -7.13 2.39
C TYR A 78 -17.88 -8.54 2.99
N ARG A 79 -18.41 -9.54 2.27
CA ARG A 79 -18.29 -10.95 2.67
C ARG A 79 -16.84 -11.41 2.61
N ALA A 80 -16.11 -11.11 1.53
CA ALA A 80 -14.67 -11.41 1.44
C ALA A 80 -13.86 -10.73 2.55
N ALA A 81 -14.13 -9.46 2.83
CA ALA A 81 -13.46 -8.75 3.92
C ALA A 81 -13.81 -9.34 5.30
N ALA A 82 -15.06 -9.77 5.51
CA ALA A 82 -15.48 -10.46 6.73
C ALA A 82 -14.87 -11.87 6.85
N MET A 83 -14.61 -12.58 5.74
CA MET A 83 -13.86 -13.84 5.76
C MET A 83 -12.45 -13.63 6.31
N VAL A 84 -11.78 -12.54 5.92
CA VAL A 84 -10.46 -12.19 6.49
C VAL A 84 -10.59 -11.84 7.97
N ALA A 85 -11.54 -10.98 8.34
CA ALA A 85 -11.76 -10.56 9.72
C ALA A 85 -12.10 -11.74 10.66
N ALA A 86 -12.80 -12.76 10.16
CA ALA A 86 -13.13 -13.97 10.90
C ALA A 86 -12.05 -15.07 10.86
N GLY A 87 -10.92 -14.83 10.18
CA GLY A 87 -9.83 -15.81 10.05
C GLY A 87 -10.13 -16.98 9.09
N ALA A 88 -11.18 -16.88 8.28
CA ALA A 88 -11.50 -17.85 7.23
C ALA A 88 -10.60 -17.71 5.99
N ALA A 89 -10.07 -16.51 5.76
CA ALA A 89 -9.03 -16.20 4.77
C ALA A 89 -7.92 -15.36 5.43
N ASP A 90 -6.73 -15.34 4.83
CA ASP A 90 -5.58 -14.57 5.34
C ASP A 90 -5.42 -13.24 4.61
N VAL A 91 -5.80 -13.17 3.33
CA VAL A 91 -5.69 -11.99 2.46
C VAL A 91 -6.92 -11.89 1.57
N MET A 92 -7.35 -10.67 1.27
CA MET A 92 -8.36 -10.39 0.24
C MET A 92 -7.71 -9.68 -0.94
N VAL A 93 -7.97 -10.16 -2.16
CA VAL A 93 -7.59 -9.49 -3.40
C VAL A 93 -8.84 -9.28 -4.25
N ALA A 94 -9.11 -8.04 -4.62
CA ALA A 94 -10.32 -7.64 -5.35
C ALA A 94 -10.06 -6.38 -6.18
N GLY A 95 -11.00 -6.02 -7.06
CA GLY A 95 -10.94 -4.79 -7.84
C GLY A 95 -10.72 -5.01 -9.33
N ALA A 96 -10.85 -6.25 -9.82
CA ALA A 96 -10.84 -6.52 -11.25
C ALA A 96 -12.04 -5.86 -11.94
N ASP A 97 -13.20 -5.91 -11.27
CA ASP A 97 -14.47 -5.32 -11.73
C ASP A 97 -15.12 -4.38 -10.67
N SER A 98 -14.44 -4.18 -9.53
CA SER A 98 -14.91 -3.34 -8.44
C SER A 98 -14.10 -2.03 -8.34
N PRO A 99 -14.74 -0.86 -8.17
CA PRO A 99 -14.02 0.39 -7.96
C PRO A 99 -13.13 0.34 -6.71
N THR A 100 -11.89 0.86 -6.79
CA THR A 100 -10.92 0.92 -5.69
C THR A 100 -11.53 1.42 -4.38
N ARG A 101 -12.32 2.50 -4.45
CA ARG A 101 -13.01 3.08 -3.28
C ARG A 101 -13.89 2.07 -2.55
N ARG A 102 -14.59 1.19 -3.29
CA ARG A 102 -15.47 0.16 -2.70
C ARG A 102 -14.70 -0.96 -2.04
N VAL A 103 -13.56 -1.34 -2.62
CA VAL A 103 -12.66 -2.35 -2.04
C VAL A 103 -12.09 -1.84 -0.71
N ILE A 104 -11.56 -0.61 -0.70
CA ILE A 104 -11.05 0.04 0.52
C ILE A 104 -12.16 0.17 1.57
N GLU A 105 -13.36 0.62 1.18
CA GLU A 105 -14.50 0.74 2.09
C GLU A 105 -14.84 -0.60 2.76
N ALA A 106 -14.89 -1.69 1.99
CA ALA A 106 -15.19 -3.02 2.52
C ALA A 106 -14.10 -3.51 3.49
N ALA A 107 -12.82 -3.36 3.12
CA ALA A 107 -11.69 -3.72 3.97
C ALA A 107 -11.67 -2.90 5.27
N SER A 108 -11.86 -1.58 5.20
CA SER A 108 -11.87 -0.71 6.37
C SER A 108 -13.00 -1.06 7.35
N ILE A 109 -14.19 -1.42 6.86
CA ILE A 109 -15.34 -1.73 7.72
C ILE A 109 -15.21 -3.11 8.38
N ALA A 110 -14.67 -4.11 7.70
CA ALA A 110 -14.58 -5.46 8.24
C ALA A 110 -13.24 -5.72 8.94
N ILE A 111 -12.12 -5.46 8.27
CA ILE A 111 -10.75 -5.79 8.72
C ILE A 111 -10.22 -4.68 9.63
N GLY A 112 -10.25 -3.44 9.17
CA GLY A 112 -9.72 -2.28 9.91
C GLY A 112 -8.27 -1.96 9.55
N LEU A 113 -7.64 -1.12 10.37
CA LEU A 113 -6.26 -0.68 10.21
C LEU A 113 -5.40 -1.23 11.35
N ASP A 114 -4.11 -1.41 11.09
CA ASP A 114 -3.14 -1.74 12.13
C ASP A 114 -2.98 -0.59 13.12
N GLU A 115 -2.48 -0.91 14.32
CA GLU A 115 -2.20 0.09 15.36
C GLU A 115 -1.20 1.15 14.85
N GLY A 116 -1.50 2.43 15.10
CA GLY A 116 -0.69 3.56 14.62
C GLY A 116 -0.91 3.93 13.15
N VAL A 117 -1.72 3.18 12.40
CA VAL A 117 -2.13 3.54 11.04
C VAL A 117 -3.51 4.20 11.08
N HIS A 118 -3.59 5.44 10.61
CA HIS A 118 -4.82 6.24 10.71
C HIS A 118 -5.65 6.26 9.43
N MET A 119 -5.03 5.92 8.30
CA MET A 119 -5.68 5.97 7.00
C MET A 119 -5.00 5.02 5.98
N PRO A 120 -5.76 4.49 5.01
CA PRO A 120 -5.20 3.65 3.96
C PRO A 120 -4.42 4.50 2.95
N SER A 121 -3.21 4.06 2.62
CA SER A 121 -2.37 4.64 1.56
C SER A 121 -2.11 3.62 0.45
N SER A 122 -1.50 4.05 -0.65
CA SER A 122 -1.01 3.14 -1.68
C SER A 122 0.48 3.32 -1.91
N PHE A 123 1.08 2.31 -2.53
CA PHE A 123 2.44 2.40 -3.02
C PHE A 123 2.57 1.67 -4.35
N PHE A 124 3.57 2.08 -5.14
CA PHE A 124 4.08 1.30 -6.26
C PHE A 124 5.49 0.81 -5.93
N LEU A 125 5.73 -0.46 -6.24
CA LEU A 125 7.07 -1.03 -6.27
C LEU A 125 7.66 -0.83 -7.67
N MET A 126 8.62 0.07 -7.78
CA MET A 126 9.27 0.44 -9.02
C MET A 126 10.50 -0.44 -9.22
N CYS A 127 10.44 -1.35 -10.20
CA CYS A 127 11.55 -2.24 -10.55
C CYS A 127 12.14 -1.81 -11.91
N PHE A 128 13.22 -1.03 -11.87
CA PHE A 128 13.92 -0.59 -13.09
C PHE A 128 14.89 -1.69 -13.57
N PRO A 129 14.97 -1.99 -14.89
CA PRO A 129 15.77 -3.12 -15.40
C PRO A 129 17.23 -3.16 -14.92
N ASP A 130 17.91 -2.01 -14.92
CA ASP A 130 19.29 -1.82 -14.46
C ASP A 130 19.38 -0.83 -13.29
N GLY A 131 18.25 -0.54 -12.65
CA GLY A 131 18.14 0.46 -11.60
C GLY A 131 17.79 -0.13 -10.24
N PRO A 132 17.65 0.73 -9.21
CA PRO A 132 17.23 0.29 -7.89
C PRO A 132 15.77 -0.14 -7.87
N GLU A 133 15.41 -0.99 -6.91
CA GLU A 133 14.02 -1.25 -6.55
C GLU A 133 13.58 -0.19 -5.54
N LEU A 134 12.55 0.60 -5.87
CA LEU A 134 12.08 1.73 -5.07
C LEU A 134 10.61 1.58 -4.70
N ILE A 135 10.20 2.20 -3.59
CA ILE A 135 8.80 2.39 -3.23
C ILE A 135 8.40 3.84 -3.47
N PHE A 136 7.35 4.06 -4.25
CA PHE A 136 6.75 5.36 -4.48
C PHE A 136 5.40 5.42 -3.76
N ALA A 137 5.18 6.38 -2.87
CA ALA A 137 3.93 6.51 -2.10
C ALA A 137 3.59 7.97 -1.76
N ASP A 138 2.35 8.40 -1.62
CA ASP A 138 1.13 7.78 -2.13
C ASP A 138 0.93 8.17 -3.60
N CYS A 139 0.41 7.25 -4.41
CA CYS A 139 0.29 7.39 -5.85
C CYS A 139 -1.11 7.07 -6.40
N ALA A 140 -2.06 6.66 -5.54
CA ALA A 140 -3.40 6.24 -5.99
C ALA A 140 -4.58 6.57 -5.05
N VAL A 141 -4.36 6.90 -3.78
CA VAL A 141 -5.48 7.03 -2.82
C VAL A 141 -5.71 8.46 -2.34
N ASN A 142 -4.69 9.12 -1.78
CA ASN A 142 -4.87 10.36 -1.04
C ASN A 142 -4.48 11.58 -1.89
N VAL A 143 -5.50 12.36 -2.28
CA VAL A 143 -5.37 13.46 -3.27
C VAL A 143 -4.43 14.56 -2.80
N SER A 144 -4.60 15.02 -1.56
CA SER A 144 -3.88 16.15 -0.98
C SER A 144 -3.78 15.93 0.53
N PRO A 145 -2.92 15.00 0.97
CA PRO A 145 -2.77 14.68 2.39
C PRO A 145 -2.26 15.91 3.16
N ASN A 146 -2.72 16.09 4.40
CA ASN A 146 -2.09 17.04 5.33
C ASN A 146 -0.78 16.47 5.93
N SER A 147 -0.07 17.22 6.77
CA SER A 147 1.22 16.79 7.33
C SER A 147 1.13 15.51 8.18
N ASP A 148 0.09 15.35 8.99
CA ASP A 148 -0.13 14.13 9.79
C ASP A 148 -0.45 12.91 8.90
N GLU A 149 -1.27 13.11 7.87
CA GLU A 149 -1.59 12.07 6.89
C GLU A 149 -0.35 11.67 6.08
N LEU A 150 0.49 12.65 5.69
CA LEU A 150 1.74 12.41 4.97
C LEU A 150 2.75 11.66 5.85
N LEU A 151 2.82 11.97 7.14
CA LEU A 151 3.60 11.20 8.11
C LEU A 151 3.10 9.76 8.22
N SER A 152 1.78 9.55 8.28
CA SER A 152 1.18 8.21 8.32
C SER A 152 1.51 7.40 7.06
N ILE A 153 1.48 8.03 5.89
CA ILE A 153 1.90 7.42 4.61
C ILE A 153 3.37 7.02 4.67
N ALA A 154 4.25 7.88 5.19
CA ALA A 154 5.68 7.61 5.31
C ALA A 154 5.97 6.40 6.20
N MET A 155 5.36 6.34 7.40
CA MET A 155 5.52 5.22 8.33
C MET A 155 5.02 3.88 7.75
N ALA A 156 3.86 3.89 7.09
CA ALA A 156 3.33 2.69 6.44
C ALA A 156 4.25 2.21 5.29
N SER A 157 4.82 3.15 4.55
CA SER A 157 5.73 2.88 3.43
C SER A 157 7.10 2.39 3.92
N GLU A 158 7.62 2.92 5.03
CA GLU A 158 8.83 2.46 5.69
C GLU A 158 8.70 0.98 6.09
N ASN A 159 7.61 0.62 6.77
CA ASN A 159 7.34 -0.77 7.15
C ASN A 159 7.23 -1.68 5.92
N THR A 160 6.56 -1.21 4.87
CA THR A 160 6.46 -1.95 3.59
C THR A 160 7.84 -2.19 2.97
N ALA A 161 8.70 -1.16 2.94
CA ALA A 161 10.05 -1.24 2.40
C ALA A 161 10.95 -2.17 3.20
N ALA A 162 10.92 -2.08 4.53
CA ALA A 162 11.67 -3.00 5.39
C ALA A 162 11.33 -4.47 5.12
N ARG A 163 10.05 -4.77 4.82
CA ARG A 163 9.59 -6.14 4.55
C ARG A 163 9.84 -6.62 3.12
N LEU A 164 9.72 -5.74 2.13
CA LEU A 164 9.89 -6.09 0.71
C LEU A 164 11.33 -5.96 0.24
N LEU A 165 11.99 -4.85 0.58
CA LEU A 165 13.33 -4.49 0.12
C LEU A 165 14.43 -4.82 1.15
N GLY A 166 14.06 -5.16 2.39
CA GLY A 166 14.99 -5.54 3.47
C GLY A 166 15.61 -4.38 4.25
N ALA A 167 15.48 -3.15 3.74
CA ALA A 167 15.86 -1.91 4.42
C ALA A 167 14.97 -0.76 3.93
N ALA A 168 14.85 0.29 4.74
CA ALA A 168 14.10 1.49 4.38
C ALA A 168 14.97 2.73 4.60
N SER A 169 15.06 3.58 3.58
CA SER A 169 15.64 4.92 3.59
C SER A 169 14.61 5.84 2.97
N VAL A 170 13.89 6.56 3.85
CA VAL A 170 12.71 7.37 3.49
C VAL A 170 13.10 8.81 3.19
N ALA A 171 12.66 9.30 2.04
CA ALA A 171 12.80 10.69 1.62
C ALA A 171 11.42 11.33 1.39
N MET A 172 11.15 12.42 2.11
CA MET A 172 9.95 13.25 1.97
C MET A 172 10.18 14.28 0.87
N LEU A 173 9.60 14.03 -0.31
CA LEU A 173 9.90 14.77 -1.52
C LEU A 173 9.28 16.17 -1.54
N SER A 174 10.02 17.11 -2.12
CA SER A 174 9.56 18.46 -2.39
C SER A 174 10.34 19.06 -3.57
N PHE A 175 9.86 20.17 -4.12
CA PHE A 175 10.66 20.96 -5.06
C PHE A 175 11.81 21.71 -4.35
N SER A 176 11.81 21.78 -3.02
CA SER A 176 12.83 22.40 -2.16
C SER A 176 13.68 21.35 -1.45
N THR A 177 14.96 21.67 -1.20
CA THR A 177 15.82 20.89 -0.30
C THR A 177 16.13 21.70 0.96
N GLY A 178 15.81 21.16 2.13
CA GLY A 178 16.00 21.82 3.43
C GLY A 178 15.29 23.17 3.51
N ALA A 179 16.06 24.25 3.68
CA ALA A 179 15.55 25.63 3.78
C ALA A 179 15.59 26.41 2.45
N SER A 180 15.89 25.78 1.31
CA SER A 180 16.14 26.49 0.04
C SER A 180 14.91 27.17 -0.57
N GLY A 181 13.72 26.69 -0.22
CA GLY A 181 12.44 27.15 -0.74
C GLY A 181 11.41 27.28 0.37
N THR A 182 10.38 28.07 0.09
CA THR A 182 9.29 28.41 1.01
C THR A 182 7.95 28.18 0.31
N GLY A 183 6.90 27.99 1.11
CA GLY A 183 5.54 27.83 0.61
C GLY A 183 4.81 26.68 1.31
N GLU A 184 3.49 26.72 1.24
CA GLU A 184 2.60 25.80 1.96
C GLU A 184 2.94 24.32 1.73
N SER A 185 3.22 23.91 0.49
CA SER A 185 3.60 22.52 0.20
C SER A 185 4.99 22.14 0.72
N VAL A 186 5.92 23.09 0.88
CA VAL A 186 7.24 22.83 1.48
C VAL A 186 7.09 22.71 3.00
N ASP A 187 6.28 23.57 3.61
CA ASP A 187 6.05 23.59 5.05
C ASP A 187 5.32 22.32 5.49
N LEU A 188 4.31 21.88 4.74
CA LEU A 188 3.61 20.60 4.93
C LEU A 188 4.58 19.40 4.95
N VAL A 189 5.47 19.32 3.96
CA VAL A 189 6.46 18.22 3.87
C VAL A 189 7.47 18.31 5.01
N ARG A 190 7.89 19.53 5.39
CA ARG A 190 8.83 19.74 6.50
C ARG A 190 8.25 19.30 7.83
N GLU A 191 7.02 19.69 8.13
CA GLU A 191 6.32 19.29 9.36
C GLU A 191 6.26 17.77 9.48
N ALA A 192 5.85 17.07 8.41
CA ALA A 192 5.79 15.61 8.39
C ALA A 192 7.18 14.97 8.54
N ALA A 193 8.21 15.52 7.87
CA ALA A 193 9.58 15.01 7.95
C ALA A 193 10.17 15.17 9.35
N GLU A 194 10.01 16.35 9.97
CA GLU A 194 10.51 16.63 11.32
C GLU A 194 9.79 15.78 12.38
N ALA A 195 8.48 15.63 12.26
CA ALA A 195 7.68 14.81 13.18
C ALA A 195 8.06 13.31 13.10
N GLY A 196 8.35 12.81 11.90
CA GLY A 196 8.74 11.41 11.68
C GLY A 196 10.25 11.12 11.80
N GLY A 197 11.09 12.16 11.90
CA GLY A 197 12.54 12.01 11.84
C GLY A 197 13.07 11.55 10.47
N TYR A 198 12.33 11.86 9.40
CA TYR A 198 12.69 11.50 8.03
C TYR A 198 13.50 12.59 7.32
N ILE A 199 14.22 12.20 6.27
CA ILE A 199 14.94 13.15 5.43
C ILE A 199 13.91 13.92 4.59
N GLY A 200 13.84 15.23 4.78
CA GLY A 200 13.03 16.11 3.95
C GLY A 200 12.85 17.51 4.55
N PRO A 201 12.26 18.45 3.82
CA PRO A 201 11.90 18.35 2.41
C PRO A 201 13.15 18.20 1.53
N ILE A 202 13.10 17.31 0.54
CA ILE A 202 14.26 17.05 -0.34
C ILE A 202 13.82 16.87 -1.79
N GLN A 203 14.62 17.39 -2.73
CA GLN A 203 14.40 17.15 -4.15
C GLN A 203 14.83 15.73 -4.54
N ALA A 204 14.14 15.14 -5.53
CA ALA A 204 14.37 13.76 -5.95
C ALA A 204 15.82 13.50 -6.41
N ASP A 205 16.46 14.48 -7.04
CA ASP A 205 17.86 14.40 -7.46
C ASP A 205 18.81 14.20 -6.26
N ALA A 206 18.59 14.93 -5.16
CA ALA A 206 19.37 14.81 -3.94
C ALA A 206 18.99 13.57 -3.13
N ALA A 207 17.73 13.12 -3.19
CA ALA A 207 17.30 11.88 -2.53
C ALA A 207 17.95 10.63 -3.15
N LEU A 208 18.28 10.66 -4.45
CA LEU A 208 18.72 9.50 -5.23
C LEU A 208 20.19 9.55 -5.71
N ASN A 209 20.88 10.68 -5.54
CA ASN A 209 22.24 10.84 -6.04
C ASN A 209 23.18 11.39 -4.96
N ALA A 210 24.09 10.55 -4.47
CA ALA A 210 25.06 10.90 -3.43
C ALA A 210 25.90 12.14 -3.75
N SER A 211 26.26 12.37 -5.02
CA SER A 211 27.04 13.55 -5.41
C SER A 211 26.22 14.85 -5.31
N ILE A 212 24.91 14.78 -5.51
CA ILE A 212 23.99 15.91 -5.37
C ILE A 212 23.65 16.10 -3.89
N ALA A 213 23.38 15.01 -3.16
CA ALA A 213 23.16 15.01 -1.72
C ALA A 213 24.32 15.70 -0.97
N ALA A 214 25.57 15.35 -1.30
CA ALA A 214 26.77 15.97 -0.72
C ALA A 214 26.85 17.48 -1.01
N LYS A 215 26.45 17.92 -2.21
CA LYS A 215 26.42 19.34 -2.57
C LYS A 215 25.31 20.11 -1.86
N LYS A 216 24.13 19.51 -1.69
CA LYS A 216 22.99 20.13 -0.99
C LYS A 216 23.08 19.98 0.54
N GLY A 217 23.96 19.12 1.04
CA GLY A 217 24.23 18.91 2.46
C GLY A 217 23.11 18.20 3.22
N LEU A 218 22.25 17.43 2.53
CA LEU A 218 21.12 16.74 3.14
C LEU A 218 21.00 15.30 2.59
N GLY A 219 20.89 14.33 3.51
CA GLY A 219 20.80 12.91 3.19
C GLY A 219 22.09 12.32 2.59
N GLN A 220 22.03 11.05 2.20
CA GLN A 220 23.15 10.33 1.57
C GLN A 220 22.95 10.10 0.07
N GLY A 221 21.76 10.39 -0.46
CA GLY A 221 21.43 10.17 -1.86
C GLY A 221 21.24 8.70 -2.22
N ASP A 222 20.70 7.92 -1.28
CA ASP A 222 20.47 6.48 -1.35
C ASP A 222 19.05 6.08 -0.91
N ALA A 223 18.10 7.03 -0.98
CA ALA A 223 16.72 6.77 -0.59
C ALA A 223 16.10 5.67 -1.47
N ASN A 224 15.39 4.73 -0.82
CA ASN A 224 14.65 3.66 -1.49
C ASN A 224 13.14 3.75 -1.28
N VAL A 225 12.68 4.70 -0.47
CA VAL A 225 11.27 5.05 -0.29
C VAL A 225 11.09 6.54 -0.56
N LEU A 226 10.28 6.86 -1.56
CA LEU A 226 9.99 8.22 -1.98
C LEU A 226 8.55 8.57 -1.64
N ILE A 227 8.39 9.54 -0.73
CA ILE A 227 7.09 10.02 -0.27
C ILE A 227 6.73 11.30 -1.01
N PHE A 228 5.69 11.25 -1.83
CA PHE A 228 5.20 12.38 -2.64
C PHE A 228 4.25 13.26 -1.83
N PRO A 229 4.31 14.59 -1.98
CA PRO A 229 3.51 15.53 -1.20
C PRO A 229 2.02 15.48 -1.54
N ASP A 230 1.66 15.05 -2.74
CA ASP A 230 0.28 14.96 -3.21
C ASP A 230 0.11 13.89 -4.31
N LEU A 231 -1.14 13.57 -4.63
CA LEU A 231 -1.44 12.56 -5.64
C LEU A 231 -1.02 12.94 -7.05
N ASN A 232 -1.01 14.24 -7.40
CA ASN A 232 -0.59 14.66 -8.73
C ASN A 232 0.88 14.31 -8.94
N SER A 233 1.73 14.71 -8.00
CA SER A 233 3.17 14.44 -8.04
C SER A 233 3.47 12.95 -8.03
N GLY A 234 2.84 12.16 -7.15
CA GLY A 234 3.02 10.71 -7.12
C GLY A 234 2.53 10.02 -8.39
N ASN A 235 1.30 10.32 -8.83
CA ASN A 235 0.69 9.66 -9.99
C ASN A 235 1.42 9.98 -11.30
N ILE A 236 1.78 11.24 -11.51
CA ILE A 236 2.54 11.66 -12.69
C ILE A 236 3.93 11.01 -12.67
N ALA A 237 4.62 11.02 -11.53
CA ALA A 237 5.99 10.49 -11.44
C ALA A 237 6.06 8.99 -11.76
N TYR A 238 5.25 8.14 -11.12
CA TYR A 238 5.34 6.70 -11.38
C TYR A 238 4.97 6.36 -12.83
N LYS A 239 3.99 7.06 -13.43
CA LYS A 239 3.59 6.84 -14.82
C LYS A 239 4.70 7.26 -15.79
N LEU A 240 5.32 8.42 -15.57
CA LEU A 240 6.45 8.84 -16.39
C LEU A 240 7.60 7.84 -16.30
N CYS A 241 7.92 7.35 -15.10
CA CYS A 241 8.92 6.31 -14.92
C CYS A 241 8.52 5.00 -15.63
N GLN A 242 7.25 4.59 -15.57
CA GLN A 242 6.77 3.38 -16.24
C GLN A 242 6.89 3.46 -17.77
N GLU A 243 6.61 4.62 -18.36
CA GLU A 243 6.59 4.80 -19.82
C GLU A 243 7.97 5.13 -20.42
N LEU A 244 8.89 5.69 -19.63
CA LEU A 244 10.18 6.21 -20.12
C LEU A 244 11.41 5.39 -19.70
N ALA A 245 11.28 4.49 -18.72
CA ALA A 245 12.41 3.74 -18.16
C ALA A 245 12.63 2.36 -18.81
#